data_AF-A0A5C6ME18-F1
#
_entry.id   AF-A0A5C6ME18-F1
#
_cell.length_a   1.000
_cell.length_b   1.000
_cell.length_c   1.000
_cell.angle_alpha   90.00
_cell.angle_beta   90.00
_cell.angle_gamma   90.00
#
_symmetry.space_group_name_H-M   'P 1'
#
loop_
_entity.id
_entity.type
_entity.pdbx_description
1 polymer ?
#
loop_
_entity_poly.entity_id
_entity_poly.type
_entity_poly.pdbx_seq_one_letter_code
_entity_poly.pdbx_strand_id
1 'polypeptide(L)'
;MEKTIKSHLGYLLLLPFGFILAQRECSILPENLSCYNDFNNTINCVWNSTHEHQDDVCTIEAVRPHENNYYNSSCQTHPVDLSRPKQKNCTMFFKKYQFVETQTWFINISCSTKGQVLSVTYIPSCHIKLNPPPKPEVNLTTVVWFPQYPHNRRLKEYCGQLQ
;
A
#
# COMPACT_ATOMS: atom_id res chain seq x y z
N MET A 1 72.97 13.34 15.22
CA MET A 1 71.59 13.60 15.69
C MET A 1 71.10 14.72 14.78
N GLU A 2 70.07 14.58 13.95
CA GLU A 2 68.69 14.40 14.36
C GLU A 2 67.79 14.08 13.15
N LYS A 3 67.01 13.02 13.29
CA LYS A 3 65.73 12.62 12.67
C LYS A 3 65.36 13.06 11.25
N THR A 4 65.46 12.10 10.34
CA THR A 4 64.62 11.97 9.14
C THR A 4 63.14 11.79 9.55
N ILE A 5 62.27 12.77 9.25
CA ILE A 5 60.82 12.63 9.41
C ILE A 5 60.28 11.91 8.18
N LYS A 6 59.96 10.61 8.32
CA LYS A 6 59.18 9.88 7.33
C LYS A 6 57.73 10.39 7.38
N SER A 7 57.31 11.06 6.32
CA SER A 7 55.90 11.39 6.08
C SER A 7 55.15 10.09 5.78
N HIS A 8 54.41 9.58 6.77
CA HIS A 8 53.43 8.53 6.55
C HIS A 8 52.21 9.16 5.88
N LEU A 9 52.18 9.09 4.55
CA LEU A 9 50.98 9.36 3.76
C LEU A 9 49.94 8.31 4.14
N GLY A 10 49.06 8.66 5.08
CA GLY A 10 47.92 7.84 5.47
C GLY A 10 46.98 7.69 4.27
N TYR A 11 46.83 6.47 3.78
CA TYR A 11 45.75 6.14 2.85
C TYR A 11 44.42 6.33 3.58
N LEU A 12 43.71 7.42 3.29
CA LEU A 12 42.29 7.52 3.60
C LEU A 12 41.56 6.48 2.74
N LEU A 13 41.15 5.38 3.36
CA LEU A 13 40.15 4.49 2.78
C LEU A 13 38.85 5.28 2.68
N LEU A 14 38.55 5.78 1.48
CA LEU A 14 37.21 6.22 1.10
C LEU A 14 36.32 4.98 1.09
N LEU A 15 35.79 4.60 2.24
CA LEU A 15 34.63 3.72 2.28
C LEU A 15 33.52 4.47 1.51
N PRO A 16 33.00 3.94 0.39
CA PRO A 16 31.75 4.43 -0.09
C PRO A 16 30.76 4.04 1.00
N PHE A 17 30.36 5.00 1.83
CA PHE A 17 29.06 4.95 2.45
C PHE A 17 28.07 5.01 1.29
N GLY A 18 27.90 3.87 0.62
CA GLY A 18 26.71 3.58 -0.11
C GLY A 18 25.62 3.69 0.93
N PHE A 19 24.99 4.85 0.99
CA PHE A 19 23.61 4.94 1.40
C PHE A 19 22.85 4.07 0.41
N ILE A 20 22.87 2.76 0.63
CA ILE A 20 21.81 1.89 0.19
C ILE A 20 20.64 2.41 1.02
N LEU A 21 19.92 3.40 0.49
CA LEU A 21 18.54 3.60 0.86
C LEU A 21 17.96 2.21 0.70
N ALA A 22 17.66 1.56 1.82
CA ALA A 22 16.99 0.27 1.81
C ALA A 22 15.65 0.51 1.11
N GLN A 23 15.64 0.34 -0.21
CA GLN A 23 14.44 0.30 -1.00
C GLN A 23 13.69 -0.88 -0.44
N ARG A 24 12.62 -0.59 0.31
CA ARG A 24 11.76 -1.63 0.84
C ARG A 24 11.20 -2.37 -0.36
N GLU A 25 11.48 -3.67 -0.44
CA GLU A 25 10.88 -4.51 -1.47
C GLU A 25 9.37 -4.52 -1.26
N CYS A 26 8.67 -3.86 -2.18
CA CYS A 26 7.22 -3.84 -2.16
C CYS A 26 6.67 -5.20 -2.56
N SER A 27 5.74 -5.71 -1.77
CA SER A 27 5.05 -6.95 -2.10
C SER A 27 4.27 -6.77 -3.40
N ILE A 28 4.51 -7.64 -4.37
CA ILE A 28 3.72 -7.70 -5.60
C ILE A 28 2.49 -8.54 -5.30
N LEU A 29 1.30 -7.94 -5.45
CA LEU A 29 0.04 -8.68 -5.37
C LEU A 29 -0.16 -9.53 -6.62
N PRO A 30 -0.89 -10.66 -6.53
CA PRO A 30 -1.25 -11.46 -7.70
C PRO A 30 -1.97 -10.62 -8.76
N GLU A 31 -1.79 -10.95 -10.04
CA GLU A 31 -2.35 -10.16 -11.16
C GLU A 31 -3.89 -10.00 -11.10
N ASN A 32 -4.58 -10.97 -10.51
CA ASN A 32 -6.04 -10.93 -10.35
C ASN A 32 -6.51 -10.18 -9.11
N LEU A 33 -5.62 -9.58 -8.31
CA LEU A 33 -5.95 -8.83 -7.11
C LEU A 33 -5.26 -7.46 -7.09
N SER A 34 -6.04 -6.41 -6.95
CA SER A 34 -5.56 -5.05 -6.73
C SER A 34 -6.15 -4.50 -5.46
N CYS A 35 -5.34 -4.18 -4.46
CA CYS A 35 -5.79 -3.55 -3.21
C CYS A 35 -5.03 -2.25 -3.00
N TYR A 36 -5.73 -1.14 -2.82
CA TYR A 36 -5.15 0.15 -2.50
C TYR A 36 -5.73 0.73 -1.22
N ASN A 37 -4.94 1.54 -0.51
CA ASN A 37 -5.38 2.20 0.70
C ASN A 37 -5.24 3.72 0.60
N ASP A 38 -6.07 4.43 1.36
CA ASP A 38 -6.04 5.89 1.49
C ASP A 38 -4.95 6.40 2.45
N PHE A 39 -4.13 5.48 2.98
CA PHE A 39 -3.14 5.66 4.05
C PHE A 39 -3.69 6.29 5.33
N ASN A 40 -5.03 6.31 5.45
CA ASN A 40 -5.74 6.63 6.65
C ASN A 40 -6.24 5.32 7.23
N ASN A 41 -7.43 4.88 6.84
CA ASN A 41 -8.10 3.77 7.49
C ASN A 41 -9.00 2.94 6.56
N THR A 42 -8.85 3.11 5.25
CA THR A 42 -9.65 2.39 4.26
C THR A 42 -8.75 1.61 3.32
N ILE A 43 -9.10 0.35 3.06
CA ILE A 43 -8.51 -0.46 1.98
C ILE A 43 -9.62 -0.79 0.99
N ASN A 44 -9.40 -0.47 -0.28
CA ASN A 44 -10.26 -0.80 -1.40
C ASN A 44 -9.59 -1.87 -2.25
N CYS A 45 -10.24 -3.02 -2.37
CA CYS A 45 -9.78 -4.12 -3.20
C CYS A 45 -10.69 -4.34 -4.41
N VAL A 46 -10.08 -4.70 -5.52
CA VAL A 46 -10.72 -5.23 -6.72
C VAL A 46 -10.09 -6.60 -6.99
N TRP A 47 -10.93 -7.61 -7.06
CA TRP A 47 -10.53 -8.98 -7.30
C TRP A 47 -11.22 -9.50 -8.57
N ASN A 48 -10.43 -10.00 -9.50
CA ASN A 48 -10.93 -10.70 -10.68
C ASN A 48 -11.09 -12.18 -10.31
N SER A 49 -12.32 -12.56 -9.95
CA SER A 49 -12.63 -13.93 -9.56
C SER A 49 -12.40 -14.86 -10.75
N THR A 50 -11.73 -15.98 -10.50
CA THR A 50 -11.60 -17.05 -11.49
C THR A 50 -12.97 -17.62 -11.84
N HIS A 51 -13.04 -18.36 -12.95
CA HIS A 51 -14.29 -18.99 -13.41
C HIS A 51 -14.96 -19.87 -12.35
N GLU A 52 -14.19 -20.45 -11.44
CA GLU A 52 -14.69 -21.32 -10.37
C GLU A 52 -15.45 -20.58 -9.26
N HIS A 53 -15.33 -19.26 -9.16
CA HIS A 53 -15.86 -18.46 -8.04
C HIS A 53 -16.75 -17.30 -8.48
N GLN A 54 -17.26 -17.35 -9.71
CA GLN A 54 -18.03 -16.24 -10.27
C GLN A 54 -19.35 -16.04 -9.51
N ASP A 55 -20.06 -17.13 -9.20
CA ASP A 55 -21.36 -17.09 -8.52
C ASP A 55 -21.25 -17.17 -6.99
N ASP A 56 -20.03 -17.41 -6.46
CA ASP A 56 -19.80 -17.53 -5.03
C ASP A 56 -19.72 -16.17 -4.33
N VAL A 57 -20.30 -16.11 -3.13
CA VAL A 57 -20.10 -15.00 -2.20
C VAL A 57 -18.77 -15.22 -1.49
N CYS A 58 -17.79 -14.39 -1.83
CA CYS A 58 -16.47 -14.41 -1.19
C CYS A 58 -16.30 -13.21 -0.27
N THR A 59 -15.50 -13.39 0.77
CA THR A 59 -15.11 -12.37 1.75
C THR A 59 -13.63 -12.07 1.58
N ILE A 60 -13.30 -10.78 1.51
CA ILE A 60 -11.91 -10.33 1.63
C ILE A 60 -11.72 -9.82 3.05
N GLU A 61 -10.66 -10.27 3.72
CA GLU A 61 -10.26 -9.84 5.05
C GLU A 61 -8.82 -9.32 5.01
N ALA A 62 -8.57 -8.16 5.60
CA ALA A 62 -7.20 -7.74 5.93
C ALA A 62 -6.93 -7.96 7.41
N VAL A 63 -5.80 -8.58 7.73
CA VAL A 63 -5.39 -8.87 9.10
C VAL A 63 -3.97 -8.37 9.33
N ARG A 64 -3.76 -7.63 10.41
CA ARG A 64 -2.44 -7.35 10.96
C ARG A 64 -2.27 -8.12 12.27
N PRO A 65 -1.30 -9.05 12.35
CA PRO A 65 -0.93 -9.63 13.63
C PRO A 65 -0.34 -8.56 14.54
N HIS A 66 -0.81 -8.52 15.79
CA HIS A 66 -0.19 -7.74 16.86
C HIS A 66 -0.37 -8.51 18.17
N GLU A 67 0.65 -8.46 19.03
CA GLU A 67 0.93 -9.45 20.10
C GLU A 67 -0.27 -9.87 20.96
N ASN A 68 -1.24 -8.98 21.19
CA ASN A 68 -2.45 -9.25 21.98
C ASN A 68 -3.77 -8.85 21.29
N ASN A 69 -3.74 -8.35 20.05
CA ASN A 69 -4.94 -7.90 19.32
C ASN A 69 -4.71 -8.01 17.82
N TYR A 70 -5.70 -8.42 17.06
CA TYR A 70 -5.65 -8.34 15.59
C TYR A 70 -6.33 -7.05 15.15
N TYR A 71 -5.63 -6.25 14.35
CA TYR A 71 -6.33 -5.22 13.57
C TYR A 71 -6.85 -5.92 12.33
N ASN A 72 -8.17 -6.12 12.27
CA ASN A 72 -8.81 -6.69 11.11
C ASN A 72 -10.02 -5.88 10.66
N SER A 73 -10.35 -6.06 9.39
CA SER A 73 -11.60 -5.65 8.79
C SER A 73 -11.83 -6.59 7.62
N SER A 74 -13.09 -6.86 7.35
CA SER A 74 -13.50 -7.66 6.21
C SER A 74 -14.69 -7.03 5.50
N CYS A 75 -14.93 -7.47 4.28
CA CYS A 75 -16.12 -7.14 3.50
C CYS A 75 -16.48 -8.32 2.60
N GLN A 76 -17.76 -8.43 2.26
CA GLN A 76 -18.19 -9.32 1.20
C GLN A 76 -17.92 -8.68 -0.15
N THR A 77 -17.56 -9.51 -1.14
CA THR A 77 -17.28 -9.08 -2.50
C THR A 77 -18.58 -8.86 -3.28
N HIS A 78 -18.63 -7.79 -4.06
CA HIS A 78 -19.79 -7.44 -4.89
C HIS A 78 -19.31 -7.17 -6.32
N PRO A 79 -20.07 -7.54 -7.37
CA PRO A 79 -19.72 -7.17 -8.74
C PRO A 79 -19.51 -5.66 -8.88
N VAL A 80 -18.44 -5.25 -9.57
CA VAL A 80 -18.17 -3.83 -9.85
C VAL A 80 -19.28 -3.23 -10.72
N ASP A 81 -19.77 -4.01 -11.67
CA ASP A 81 -20.92 -3.70 -12.52
C ASP A 81 -21.52 -5.01 -13.03
N LEU A 82 -22.82 -5.01 -13.35
CA LEU A 82 -23.55 -6.16 -13.90
C LEU A 82 -22.95 -6.64 -15.23
N SER A 83 -22.30 -5.75 -16.00
CA SER A 83 -21.58 -6.12 -17.24
C SER A 83 -20.28 -6.88 -17.00
N ARG A 84 -19.71 -6.83 -15.78
CA ARG A 84 -18.41 -7.41 -15.41
C ARG A 84 -18.52 -8.23 -14.11
N PRO A 85 -19.33 -9.31 -14.08
CA PRO A 85 -19.61 -10.07 -12.86
C PRO A 85 -18.36 -10.72 -12.23
N LYS A 86 -17.31 -10.98 -13.03
CA LYS A 86 -16.03 -11.52 -12.55
C LYS A 86 -15.21 -10.52 -11.76
N GLN A 87 -15.37 -9.22 -12.03
CA GLN A 87 -14.63 -8.19 -11.33
C GLN A 87 -15.44 -7.80 -10.10
N LYS A 88 -14.94 -8.15 -8.92
CA LYS A 88 -15.61 -7.89 -7.65
C LYS A 88 -14.86 -6.83 -6.84
N ASN A 89 -15.56 -5.88 -6.25
CA ASN A 89 -14.97 -4.90 -5.33
C ASN A 89 -15.28 -5.23 -3.87
N CYS A 90 -14.47 -4.66 -2.99
CA CYS A 90 -14.60 -4.81 -1.56
C CYS A 90 -13.91 -3.63 -0.86
N THR A 91 -14.61 -2.95 0.03
CA THR A 91 -14.05 -1.85 0.83
C THR A 91 -14.04 -2.25 2.30
N MET A 92 -12.85 -2.26 2.89
CA MET A 92 -12.61 -2.54 4.30
C MET A 92 -12.32 -1.22 5.04
N PHE A 93 -12.97 -1.04 6.19
CA PHE A 93 -12.86 0.17 6.99
C PHE A 93 -12.39 -0.14 8.41
N PHE A 94 -11.25 0.42 8.80
CA PHE A 94 -10.62 0.19 10.09
C PHE A 94 -11.01 1.31 11.06
N LYS A 95 -11.89 1.00 12.01
CA LYS A 95 -12.32 1.98 13.01
C LYS A 95 -11.14 2.38 13.91
N LYS A 96 -10.87 3.70 14.02
CA LYS A 96 -9.81 4.28 14.86
C LYS A 96 -8.41 3.74 14.55
N TYR A 97 -8.15 3.37 13.30
CA TYR A 97 -6.82 2.98 12.85
C TYR A 97 -6.22 4.04 11.94
N GLN A 98 -4.90 4.14 11.92
CA GLN A 98 -4.18 4.86 10.89
C GLN A 98 -3.04 3.97 10.40
N PHE A 99 -2.85 3.84 9.09
CA PHE A 99 -1.75 3.04 8.53
C PHE A 99 -0.37 3.64 8.90
N VAL A 100 0.65 2.78 8.91
CA VAL A 100 2.05 3.14 9.13
C VAL A 100 2.92 2.42 8.11
N GLU A 101 3.99 3.07 7.68
CA GLU A 101 4.90 2.60 6.62
C GLU A 101 5.58 1.26 6.90
N THR A 102 5.69 0.85 8.17
CA THR A 102 6.48 -0.32 8.58
C THR A 102 5.67 -1.57 8.84
N GLN A 103 4.37 -1.54 8.54
CA GLN A 103 3.47 -2.61 8.93
C GLN A 103 3.28 -3.62 7.82
N THR A 104 3.42 -4.88 8.19
CA THR A 104 3.06 -6.01 7.35
C THR A 104 1.66 -6.49 7.72
N TRP A 105 0.83 -6.67 6.70
CA TRP A 105 -0.54 -7.16 6.78
C TRP A 105 -0.69 -8.42 5.92
N PHE A 106 -1.80 -9.11 6.11
CA PHE A 106 -2.25 -10.19 5.24
C PHE A 106 -3.58 -9.81 4.62
N ILE A 107 -3.75 -10.08 3.33
CA ILE A 107 -5.04 -10.03 2.64
C ILE A 107 -5.44 -11.47 2.34
N ASN A 108 -6.57 -11.88 2.92
CA ASN A 108 -7.14 -13.21 2.81
C ASN A 108 -8.42 -13.14 2.00
N ILE A 109 -8.61 -14.05 1.05
CA ILE A 109 -9.86 -14.23 0.32
C ILE A 109 -10.40 -15.61 0.66
N SER A 110 -11.65 -15.66 1.11
CA SER A 110 -12.35 -16.91 1.40
C SER A 110 -13.71 -16.92 0.75
N CYS A 111 -14.10 -18.04 0.14
CA CYS A 111 -15.40 -18.23 -0.51
C CYS A 111 -16.20 -19.30 0.24
N SER A 112 -17.52 -19.13 0.35
CA SER A 112 -18.40 -20.00 1.14
C SER A 112 -18.30 -21.50 0.81
N THR A 113 -17.98 -21.83 -0.44
CA THR A 113 -17.95 -23.21 -0.98
C THR A 113 -16.58 -23.89 -0.84
N LYS A 114 -15.50 -23.13 -0.69
CA LYS A 114 -14.11 -23.62 -0.77
C LYS A 114 -13.24 -23.24 0.42
N GLY A 115 -13.71 -22.38 1.31
CA GLY A 115 -12.88 -21.83 2.37
C GLY A 115 -11.89 -20.80 1.82
N GLN A 116 -10.68 -20.76 2.37
CA GLN A 116 -9.66 -19.80 1.96
C GLN A 116 -9.06 -20.18 0.60
N VAL A 117 -9.10 -19.24 -0.36
CA VAL A 117 -8.59 -19.41 -1.73
C VAL A 117 -7.33 -18.60 -2.01
N LEU A 118 -7.07 -17.56 -1.22
CA LEU A 118 -5.89 -16.72 -1.34
C LEU A 118 -5.48 -16.15 0.01
N SER A 119 -4.17 -16.08 0.26
CA SER A 119 -3.56 -15.36 1.38
C SER A 119 -2.26 -14.74 0.91
N VAL A 120 -2.17 -13.41 0.94
CA VAL A 120 -0.99 -12.68 0.46
C VAL A 120 -0.51 -11.64 1.47
N THR A 121 0.80 -11.42 1.50
CA THR A 121 1.42 -10.34 2.26
C THR A 121 1.10 -8.99 1.61
N TYR A 122 0.74 -8.01 2.43
CA TYR A 122 0.38 -6.66 2.03
C TYR A 122 1.14 -5.63 2.85
N ILE A 123 1.82 -4.71 2.19
CA ILE A 123 2.51 -3.59 2.83
C ILE A 123 1.73 -2.32 2.46
N PRO A 124 1.00 -1.68 3.39
CA PRO A 124 0.16 -0.53 3.05
C PRO A 124 0.90 0.61 2.35
N SER A 125 2.15 0.90 2.72
CA SER A 125 2.93 1.96 2.05
C SER A 125 3.24 1.69 0.58
N CYS A 126 3.18 0.43 0.14
CA CYS A 126 3.42 0.05 -1.25
C CYS A 126 2.19 0.17 -2.16
N HIS A 127 1.01 0.35 -1.57
CA HIS A 127 -0.25 0.30 -2.30
C HIS A 127 -1.15 1.48 -1.94
N ILE A 128 -0.57 2.68 -1.88
CA ILE A 128 -1.31 3.90 -1.57
C ILE A 128 -2.02 4.41 -2.82
N LYS A 129 -3.32 4.69 -2.70
CA LYS A 129 -4.10 5.45 -3.67
C LYS A 129 -4.97 6.44 -2.91
N LEU A 130 -4.55 7.71 -2.91
CA LEU A 130 -5.29 8.78 -2.25
C LEU A 130 -6.58 9.10 -3.02
N ASN A 131 -7.56 9.62 -2.30
CA ASN A 131 -8.76 10.16 -2.93
C ASN A 131 -8.38 11.27 -3.91
N PRO A 132 -9.05 11.35 -5.07
CA PRO A 132 -8.80 12.40 -6.04
C PRO A 132 -9.01 13.77 -5.39
N PRO A 133 -8.24 14.81 -5.76
CA PRO A 133 -8.51 16.14 -5.25
C PRO A 133 -9.92 16.59 -5.64
N PRO A 134 -10.51 17.55 -4.90
CA PRO A 134 -11.72 18.24 -5.35
C PRO A 134 -11.50 18.88 -6.73
N LYS A 135 -12.60 19.29 -7.36
CA LYS A 135 -12.55 19.98 -8.66
C LYS A 135 -11.51 21.12 -8.60
N PRO A 136 -10.52 21.15 -9.51
CA PRO A 136 -9.51 22.19 -9.52
C PRO A 136 -10.13 23.55 -9.84
N GLU A 137 -9.59 24.59 -9.24
CA GLU A 137 -9.87 25.97 -9.59
C GLU A 137 -8.99 26.37 -10.78
N VAL A 138 -9.60 26.92 -11.82
CA VAL A 138 -8.92 27.36 -13.04
C VAL A 138 -9.05 28.87 -13.16
N ASN A 139 -7.92 29.56 -13.20
CA ASN A 139 -7.85 31.00 -13.45
C ASN A 139 -6.88 31.26 -14.59
N LEU A 140 -7.40 31.60 -15.78
CA LEU A 140 -6.65 31.72 -17.03
C LEU A 140 -5.86 30.43 -17.34
N THR A 141 -4.53 30.48 -17.21
CA THR A 141 -3.61 29.34 -17.43
C THR A 141 -3.19 28.66 -16.13
N THR A 142 -3.65 29.15 -14.99
CA THR A 142 -3.29 28.62 -13.67
C THR A 142 -4.36 27.64 -13.19
N VAL A 143 -3.91 26.43 -12.84
CA VAL A 143 -4.77 25.37 -12.28
C VAL A 143 -4.29 25.10 -10.85
N VAL A 144 -5.20 25.24 -9.88
CA VAL A 144 -4.91 25.01 -8.46
C VAL A 144 -5.84 23.92 -7.94
N TRP A 145 -5.30 23.00 -7.15
CA TRP A 145 -6.10 22.01 -6.42
C TRP A 145 -5.49 21.78 -5.04
N PHE A 146 -6.35 21.45 -4.10
CA PHE A 146 -5.95 21.08 -2.74
C PHE A 146 -6.21 19.59 -2.54
N PRO A 147 -5.34 18.86 -1.82
CA PRO A 147 -5.63 17.49 -1.45
C PRO A 147 -6.89 17.45 -0.56
N GLN A 148 -7.73 16.42 -0.72
CA GLN A 148 -8.94 16.27 0.13
C GLN A 148 -8.59 16.18 1.63
N TYR A 149 -7.41 15.67 1.96
CA TYR A 149 -6.93 15.57 3.33
C TYR A 149 -5.75 16.53 3.54
N PRO A 150 -5.97 17.68 4.21
CA PRO A 150 -4.97 18.74 4.28
C PRO A 150 -3.74 18.35 5.12
N HIS A 151 -3.79 17.25 5.90
CA HIS A 151 -2.61 16.78 6.64
C HIS A 151 -2.75 15.33 7.11
N ASN A 152 -2.20 14.36 6.36
CA ASN A 152 -1.92 13.05 6.94
C ASN A 152 -0.59 13.14 7.70
N ARG A 153 -0.62 13.22 9.04
CA ARG A 153 0.60 13.36 9.89
C ARG A 153 1.67 12.30 9.64
N ARG A 154 1.31 11.18 9.00
CA ARG A 154 2.20 10.06 8.72
C ARG A 154 2.68 10.02 7.27
N LEU A 155 2.09 10.80 6.36
CA LEU A 155 2.64 11.03 5.02
C LEU A 155 3.47 12.31 5.06
N LYS A 156 4.79 12.17 5.26
CA LYS A 156 5.70 13.32 5.30
C LYS A 156 6.11 13.78 3.91
N GLU A 157 6.24 12.83 2.98
CA GLU A 157 6.75 13.05 1.63
C GLU A 157 5.93 12.22 0.65
N TYR A 158 5.58 12.79 -0.51
CA TYR A 158 4.94 12.07 -1.60
C TYR A 158 5.34 12.68 -2.94
N CYS A 159 5.52 11.83 -3.95
CA CYS A 159 5.69 12.24 -5.33
C CYS A 159 4.43 11.87 -6.10
N GLY A 160 3.78 12.87 -6.71
CA GLY A 160 2.67 12.63 -7.64
C GLY A 160 3.21 12.27 -9.03
N GLN A 161 2.50 11.40 -9.75
CA GLN A 161 2.69 11.19 -11.18
C GLN A 161 1.37 11.46 -11.90
N LEU A 162 1.44 12.13 -13.05
CA LEU A 162 0.32 12.23 -13.98
C LEU A 162 0.15 10.86 -14.64
N GLN A 163 -1.07 10.34 -14.63
CA GLN A 163 -1.43 9.07 -15.25
C GLN A 163 -2.32 9.32 -16.47
#